data_AF-A0A522MW42-F1
#
_entry.id   AF-A0A522MW42-F1
#
_cell.length_a   1.000
_cell.length_b   1.000
_cell.length_c   1.000
_cell.angle_alpha   90.00
_cell.angle_beta   90.00
_cell.angle_gamma   90.00
#
_symmetry.space_group_name_H-M   'P 1'
#
loop_
_entity.id
_entity.type
_entity.pdbx_description
1 polymer ?
#
loop_
_entity_poly.entity_id
_entity_poly.type
_entity_poly.pdbx_seq_one_letter_code
_entity_poly.pdbx_strand_id
1 'polypeptide(L)'
;MPNEASPPPSLDLPAWLAELARVPAVGGATASHDEQRALLELTRVAAHRSDRVAAPITAYIVGLALAARPSAERARALEAIVAALQGEAGS
;
A
#
# COMPACT_ATOMS: atom_id res chain seq x y z
N MET A 1 -40.50 6.82 -8.31
CA MET A 1 -39.10 6.66 -8.73
C MET A 1 -38.26 6.64 -7.47
N PRO A 2 -37.58 5.54 -7.11
CA PRO A 2 -36.64 5.58 -6.01
C PRO A 2 -35.53 6.59 -6.34
N ASN A 3 -35.23 7.46 -5.38
CA ASN A 3 -34.15 8.44 -5.43
C ASN A 3 -32.82 7.67 -5.46
N GLU A 4 -32.21 7.53 -6.64
CA GLU A 4 -30.83 7.04 -6.73
C GLU A 4 -29.93 8.12 -6.16
N ALA A 5 -29.70 8.06 -4.84
CA ALA A 5 -28.72 8.90 -4.19
C ALA A 5 -27.37 8.68 -4.91
N SER A 6 -26.78 9.77 -5.42
CA SER A 6 -25.45 9.73 -5.99
C SER A 6 -24.49 9.05 -5.00
N PRO A 7 -23.58 8.18 -5.49
CA PRO A 7 -22.59 7.57 -4.62
C PRO A 7 -21.81 8.67 -3.89
N PRO A 8 -21.42 8.45 -2.62
CA PRO A 8 -20.62 9.43 -1.90
C PRO A 8 -19.35 9.75 -2.70
N PRO A 9 -18.87 11.00 -2.65
CA PRO A 9 -17.65 11.37 -3.34
C PRO A 9 -16.49 10.50 -2.84
N SER A 10 -15.68 10.00 -3.78
CA SER A 10 -14.48 9.22 -3.45
C SER A 10 -13.47 10.10 -2.73
N LEU A 11 -12.91 9.62 -1.62
CA LEU A 11 -11.87 10.31 -0.89
C LEU A 11 -10.53 10.24 -1.63
N ASP A 12 -9.75 11.32 -1.55
CA ASP A 12 -8.35 11.28 -1.93
C ASP A 12 -7.52 10.51 -0.90
N LEU A 13 -6.26 10.20 -1.24
CA LEU A 13 -5.40 9.41 -0.38
C LEU A 13 -5.19 10.04 1.01
N PRO A 14 -4.89 11.35 1.15
CA PRO A 14 -4.78 11.98 2.47
C PRO A 14 -6.04 11.87 3.32
N ALA A 15 -7.22 12.16 2.74
CA ALA A 15 -8.49 12.05 3.46
C ALA A 15 -8.81 10.60 3.86
N TRP A 16 -8.51 9.65 2.98
CA TRP A 16 -8.68 8.22 3.26
C TRP A 16 -7.76 7.74 4.40
N LEU A 17 -6.48 8.12 4.38
CA LEU A 17 -5.54 7.78 5.46
C LEU A 17 -5.95 8.42 6.79
N ALA A 18 -6.49 9.65 6.76
CA ALA A 18 -7.04 10.29 7.95
C ALA A 18 -8.27 9.55 8.50
N GLU A 19 -9.11 8.98 7.63
CA GLU A 19 -10.22 8.12 8.05
C GLU A 19 -9.74 6.80 8.64
N LEU A 20 -8.76 6.15 8.01
CA LEU A 20 -8.16 4.92 8.51
C LEU A 20 -7.51 5.13 9.89
N ALA A 21 -6.85 6.26 10.11
CA ALA A 21 -6.26 6.61 11.40
C ALA A 21 -7.28 6.75 12.55
N ARG A 22 -8.57 6.96 12.23
CA ARG A 22 -9.65 6.97 13.22
C ARG A 22 -10.09 5.57 13.66
N VAL A 23 -9.66 4.51 12.95
CA VAL A 23 -9.98 3.13 13.31
C VAL A 23 -9.10 2.68 14.48
N PRO A 24 -9.67 2.37 15.67
CA PRO A 24 -8.87 2.10 16.87
C PRO A 24 -7.88 0.93 16.72
N ALA A 25 -8.25 -0.09 15.95
CA ALA A 25 -7.41 -1.27 15.70
C ALA A 25 -6.14 -0.97 14.87
N VAL A 26 -6.11 0.15 14.13
CA VAL A 26 -4.96 0.56 13.31
C VAL A 26 -3.92 1.33 14.14
N GLY A 27 -4.30 1.79 15.34
CA GLY A 27 -3.34 2.23 16.37
C GLY A 27 -2.44 3.40 15.98
N GLY A 28 -2.89 4.29 15.08
CA GLY A 28 -2.08 5.41 14.61
C GLY A 28 -0.88 5.02 13.75
N ALA A 29 -0.87 3.82 13.17
CA ALA A 29 0.14 3.42 12.21
C ALA A 29 0.21 4.43 11.05
N THR A 30 1.40 4.99 10.81
CA THR A 30 1.64 5.93 9.73
C THR A 30 2.72 5.40 8.79
N ALA A 31 2.58 5.77 7.52
CA ALA A 31 3.59 5.56 6.50
C ALA A 31 4.16 6.92 6.08
N SER A 32 5.48 7.05 6.03
CA SER A 32 6.14 8.23 5.45
C SER A 32 5.81 8.34 3.96
N HIS A 33 6.04 9.52 3.36
CA HIS A 33 5.80 9.72 1.93
C HIS A 33 6.62 8.74 1.06
N ASP A 34 7.87 8.44 1.46
CA ASP A 34 8.71 7.47 0.75
C ASP A 34 8.20 6.04 0.88
N GLU A 35 7.72 5.66 2.06
CA GLU A 35 7.07 4.36 2.28
C GLU A 35 5.80 4.23 1.43
N GLN A 36 4.97 5.27 1.37
CA GLN A 36 3.76 5.30 0.54
C GLN A 36 4.11 5.13 -0.96
N ARG A 37 5.08 5.90 -1.46
CA ARG A 37 5.54 5.80 -2.85
C ARG A 37 6.04 4.40 -3.19
N ALA A 38 6.89 3.81 -2.34
CA ALA A 38 7.44 2.48 -2.57
C ALA A 38 6.38 1.38 -2.46
N LEU A 39 5.40 1.50 -1.55
CA LEU A 39 4.28 0.57 -1.42
C LEU A 39 3.36 0.62 -2.65
N LEU A 40 3.04 1.81 -3.15
CA LEU A 40 2.26 1.98 -4.38
C LEU A 40 2.99 1.33 -5.57
N GLU A 41 4.29 1.53 -5.70
CA GLU A 41 5.08 0.89 -6.74
C GLU A 41 5.12 -0.63 -6.60
N LEU A 42 5.26 -1.17 -5.38
CA LEU A 42 5.16 -2.60 -5.11
C LEU A 42 3.81 -3.18 -5.57
N THR A 43 2.70 -2.52 -5.19
CA THR A 43 1.36 -2.97 -5.60
C THR A 43 1.17 -2.90 -7.11
N ARG A 44 1.77 -1.89 -7.77
CA ARG A 44 1.80 -1.78 -9.22
C ARG A 44 2.53 -2.97 -9.83
N VAL A 45 3.75 -3.28 -9.39
CA VAL A 45 4.54 -4.41 -9.90
C VAL A 45 3.78 -5.73 -9.73
N ALA A 46 3.21 -5.98 -8.55
CA ALA A 46 2.43 -7.18 -8.29
C ALA A 46 1.21 -7.27 -9.23
N ALA A 47 0.44 -6.20 -9.37
CA ALA A 47 -0.74 -6.16 -10.23
C ALA A 47 -0.45 -6.37 -11.73
N HIS A 48 0.78 -6.05 -12.19
CA HIS A 48 1.18 -6.26 -13.58
C HIS A 48 1.74 -7.66 -13.85
N ARG A 49 2.33 -8.32 -12.84
CA ARG A 49 3.04 -9.61 -13.00
C ARG A 49 2.27 -10.82 -12.47
N SER A 50 1.12 -10.60 -11.86
CA SER A 50 0.30 -11.65 -11.26
C SER A 50 -1.18 -11.30 -11.38
N ASP A 51 -2.05 -12.19 -10.92
CA ASP A 51 -3.48 -11.88 -10.82
C ASP A 51 -3.69 -10.65 -9.95
N ARG A 52 -4.67 -9.80 -10.31
CA ARG A 52 -4.95 -8.54 -9.60
C ARG A 52 -5.17 -8.72 -8.09
N VAL A 53 -5.66 -9.88 -7.67
CA VAL A 53 -5.88 -10.25 -6.25
C VAL A 53 -4.57 -10.33 -5.46
N ALA A 54 -3.43 -10.60 -6.11
CA ALA A 54 -2.14 -10.74 -5.43
C ALA A 54 -1.53 -9.40 -4.99
N ALA A 55 -1.90 -8.27 -5.61
CA ALA A 55 -1.39 -6.95 -5.23
C ALA A 55 -1.72 -6.55 -3.77
N PRO A 56 -2.98 -6.58 -3.30
CA PRO A 56 -3.30 -6.27 -1.92
C PRO A 56 -2.70 -7.29 -0.93
N ILE A 57 -2.64 -8.57 -1.30
CA ILE A 57 -2.01 -9.62 -0.47
C ILE A 57 -0.50 -9.36 -0.32
N THR A 58 0.17 -8.96 -1.40
CA THR A 58 1.59 -8.62 -1.40
C THR A 58 1.86 -7.43 -0.48
N ALA A 59 1.06 -6.35 -0.56
CA ALA A 59 1.18 -5.21 0.33
C ALA A 59 0.99 -5.59 1.81
N TYR A 60 0.01 -6.44 2.10
CA TYR A 60 -0.23 -6.94 3.46
C TYR A 60 0.96 -7.74 4.00
N ILE A 61 1.46 -8.72 3.24
CA ILE A 61 2.58 -9.58 3.66
C ILE A 61 3.85 -8.75 3.86
N VAL A 62 4.18 -7.85 2.94
CA VAL A 62 5.36 -6.98 3.06
C VAL A 62 5.21 -6.01 4.24
N GLY A 63 4.00 -5.48 4.47
CA GLY A 63 3.69 -4.68 5.65
C GLY A 63 3.98 -5.43 6.96
N LEU A 64 3.53 -6.68 7.08
CA LEU A 64 3.82 -7.54 8.23
C LEU A 64 5.33 -7.78 8.42
N ALA A 65 6.05 -8.09 7.33
CA ALA A 65 7.49 -8.38 7.39
C ALA A 65 8.35 -7.18 7.82
N LEU A 66 7.88 -5.96 7.54
CA LEU A 66 8.62 -4.72 7.82
C LEU A 66 8.11 -3.98 9.06
N ALA A 67 7.02 -4.43 9.68
CA ALA A 67 6.34 -3.72 10.77
C ALA A 67 7.24 -3.40 11.98
N ALA A 68 8.15 -4.31 12.33
CA ALA A 68 9.07 -4.13 13.46
C ALA A 68 10.28 -3.23 13.16
N ARG A 69 10.46 -2.80 11.91
CA ARG A 69 11.63 -2.00 11.51
C ARG A 69 11.41 -0.50 11.74
N PRO A 70 12.47 0.27 12.05
CA PRO A 70 12.43 1.73 12.05
C PRO A 70 11.99 2.29 10.70
N SER A 71 11.28 3.42 10.70
CA SER A 71 10.73 4.01 9.45
C SER A 71 11.78 4.26 8.38
N ALA A 72 12.95 4.79 8.76
CA ALA A 72 14.05 5.03 7.82
C ALA A 72 14.56 3.73 7.13
N GLU A 73 14.40 2.57 7.78
CA GLU A 73 14.78 1.28 7.22
C GLU A 73 13.68 0.64 6.37
N ARG A 74 12.40 0.90 6.69
CA ARG A 74 11.26 0.35 5.95
C ARG A 74 11.22 0.85 4.51
N ALA A 75 11.43 2.15 4.28
CA ALA A 75 11.46 2.72 2.93
C ALA A 75 12.53 2.04 2.06
N ARG A 76 13.76 1.91 2.57
CA ARG A 76 14.87 1.25 1.85
C ARG A 76 14.58 -0.23 1.59
N ALA A 77 13.98 -0.92 2.56
CA ALA A 77 13.60 -2.32 2.41
C ALA A 77 12.49 -2.51 1.35
N LEU A 78 11.48 -1.63 1.32
CA LEU A 78 10.45 -1.63 0.29
C LEU A 78 11.05 -1.43 -1.10
N GLU A 79 11.96 -0.47 -1.25
CA GLU A 79 12.65 -0.21 -2.53
C GLU A 79 13.48 -1.41 -2.99
N ALA A 80 14.19 -2.07 -2.08
CA ALA A 80 14.94 -3.29 -2.40
C ALA A 80 14.02 -4.44 -2.86
N ILE A 81 12.85 -4.62 -2.24
CA ILE A 81 11.86 -5.62 -2.64
C ILE A 81 11.30 -5.30 -4.03
N VAL A 82 10.95 -4.04 -4.29
CA VAL A 82 10.49 -3.59 -5.61
C VAL A 82 11.55 -3.90 -6.68
N ALA A 83 12.81 -3.54 -6.42
CA ALA A 83 13.90 -3.78 -7.36
C ALA A 83 14.11 -5.27 -7.65
N ALA A 84 14.04 -6.13 -6.63
CA ALA A 84 14.17 -7.59 -6.82
C ALA A 84 13.05 -8.15 -7.71
N LEU A 85 11.80 -7.79 -7.43
CA LEU A 85 10.63 -8.25 -8.20
C LEU A 85 10.60 -7.69 -9.64
N GLN A 86 11.20 -6.53 -9.86
CA GLN A 86 11.41 -5.97 -11.20
C GLN A 86 12.58 -6.64 -11.93
N GLY A 87 13.66 -7.00 -11.23
CA GLY A 87 14.82 -7.70 -11.81
C GLY A 87 14.49 -9.10 -12.31
N GLU A 88 13.64 -9.83 -11.60
CA GLU A 88 13.06 -11.12 -12.05
C GLU A 88 12.16 -10.98 -13.30
N ALA A 89 11.88 -9.77 -13.77
CA ALA A 89 11.15 -9.52 -15.03
C ALA A 89 12.02 -9.57 -16.28
N GLY A 90 13.33 -9.45 -16.11
CA GLY A 90 14.29 -9.29 -17.22
C GLY A 90 15.25 -10.47 -17.39
N SER A 91 14.98 -11.63 -16.76
CA SER A 91 15.78 -12.86 -16.91
C SER A 91 14.93 -14.00 -17.46
#